data_AF-A0A376JV90-F1
#
_entry.id   AF-A0A376JV90-F1
#
_cell.length_a   1.000
_cell.length_b   1.000
_cell.length_c   1.000
_cell.angle_alpha   90.00
_cell.angle_beta   90.00
_cell.angle_gamma   90.00
#
_symmetry.space_group_name_H-M   'P 1'
#
loop_
_entity.id
_entity.type
_entity.pdbx_description
1 polymer ?
#
loop_
_entity_poly.entity_id
_entity_poly.type
_entity_poly.pdbx_seq_one_letter_code
_entity_poly.pdbx_strand_id
1 'polypeptide(L)'
;MKGKTGSLTALPIIETQAGDVSAFVPTNVISITDGQIFLETNLFNAGIRPAVNPGISVSRVGGAATDQDHEKTVRWYPYRSGHSIVNWQRSLSLHPTLTMQHVSSLTTVRK
;
A
#
# COMPACT_ATOMS: atom_id res chain seq x y z
N MET A 1 12.41 -3.41 34.58
CA MET A 1 10.96 -3.15 34.38
C MET A 1 10.69 -3.17 32.89
N LYS A 2 9.92 -4.15 32.39
CA LYS A 2 9.57 -4.23 30.97
C LYS A 2 8.37 -3.33 30.75
N GLY A 3 8.62 -2.04 30.50
CA GLY A 3 7.57 -1.08 30.20
C GLY A 3 6.83 -1.49 28.94
N LYS A 4 5.49 -1.50 28.97
CA LYS A 4 4.68 -1.62 27.76
C LYS A 4 4.95 -0.37 26.92
N THR A 5 5.60 -0.54 25.76
CA THR A 5 5.75 0.54 24.79
C THR A 5 4.39 0.77 24.13
N GLY A 6 3.78 1.93 24.36
CA GLY A 6 2.62 2.37 23.60
C GLY A 6 3.04 2.94 22.25
N SER A 7 2.23 2.77 21.21
CA SER A 7 2.40 3.42 19.91
C SER A 7 1.26 4.42 19.67
N LEU A 8 1.58 5.52 18.99
CA LEU A 8 0.62 6.49 18.48
C LEU A 8 0.87 6.67 17.00
N THR A 9 -0.15 6.45 16.18
CA THR A 9 -0.09 6.66 14.73
C THR A 9 -0.98 7.85 14.38
N ALA A 10 -0.41 8.86 13.72
CA ALA A 10 -1.14 10.03 13.25
C ALA A 10 -1.27 9.99 11.72
N LEU A 11 -2.44 10.39 11.22
CA LEU A 11 -2.75 10.45 9.79
C LEU A 11 -3.24 11.87 9.45
N PRO A 12 -2.33 12.84 9.26
CA PRO A 12 -2.72 14.19 8.87
C PRO A 12 -3.31 14.19 7.46
N ILE A 13 -4.38 14.95 7.26
CA ILE A 13 -5.02 15.18 5.96
C ILE A 13 -4.79 16.63 5.58
N ILE A 14 -4.37 16.85 4.34
CA ILE A 14 -4.11 18.18 3.78
C ILE A 14 -4.82 18.27 2.44
N GLU A 15 -5.48 19.39 2.20
CA GLU A 15 -6.02 19.73 0.90
C GLU A 15 -4.96 20.50 0.09
N THR A 16 -4.70 20.03 -1.13
CA THR A 16 -3.85 20.75 -2.09
C THR A 16 -4.73 21.48 -3.10
N GLN A 17 -4.34 22.71 -3.43
CA GLN A 17 -5.02 23.46 -4.47
C GLN A 17 -4.46 23.04 -5.83
N ALA A 18 -5.33 22.52 -6.70
CA ALA A 18 -4.95 22.01 -8.02
C ALA A 18 -3.80 20.98 -8.02
N GLY A 19 -3.60 20.24 -6.92
CA GLY A 19 -2.50 19.28 -6.79
C GLY A 19 -1.13 19.90 -6.50
N ASP A 20 -1.06 21.20 -6.15
CA ASP A 20 0.20 21.85 -5.81
C ASP A 20 0.74 21.37 -4.45
N VAL A 21 1.77 20.52 -4.51
CA VAL A 21 2.51 19.99 -3.36
C VAL A 21 3.66 20.88 -2.91
N SER A 22 3.99 21.92 -3.67
CA SER A 22 5.09 22.85 -3.38
C SER A 22 4.67 24.03 -2.51
N ALA A 23 3.36 24.20 -2.30
CA ALA A 23 2.83 25.18 -1.37
C ALA A 23 3.40 24.98 0.06
N PHE A 24 3.46 26.07 0.82
CA PHE A 24 4.11 26.10 2.14
C PHE A 24 3.55 25.05 3.12
N VAL A 25 2.23 24.92 3.21
CA VAL A 25 1.59 23.97 4.13
C VAL A 25 1.86 22.51 3.73
N PRO A 26 1.58 22.07 2.48
CA PRO A 26 1.94 20.72 2.03
C PRO A 26 3.43 20.39 2.22
N THR A 27 4.33 21.30 1.84
CA THR A 27 5.79 21.08 1.96
C THR A 27 6.21 20.83 3.40
N ASN A 28 5.72 21.64 4.34
CA ASN A 28 6.06 21.50 5.75
C ASN A 28 5.55 20.19 6.33
N VAL A 29 4.32 19.79 6.01
CA VAL A 29 3.77 18.54 6.54
C VAL A 29 4.50 17.34 5.93
N ILE A 30 4.74 17.33 4.62
CA ILE A 30 5.52 16.28 3.94
C ILE A 30 6.90 16.13 4.59
N SER A 31 7.54 17.24 4.98
CA SER A 31 8.87 17.21 5.59
C SER A 31 8.88 16.49 6.95
N ILE A 32 7.81 16.60 7.74
CA ILE A 32 7.73 16.03 9.10
C ILE A 32 7.08 14.63 9.15
N THR A 33 6.35 14.21 8.11
CA THR A 33 5.66 12.91 8.07
C THR A 33 6.51 11.80 7.48
N ASP A 34 6.38 10.57 8.00
CA ASP A 34 7.11 9.39 7.52
C ASP A 34 6.69 8.86 6.15
N GLY A 35 5.76 9.52 5.48
CA GLY A 35 5.29 9.19 4.16
C GLY A 35 4.00 9.92 3.88
N GLN A 36 3.58 9.84 2.63
CA GLN A 36 2.34 10.46 2.17
C GLN A 36 1.63 9.55 1.19
N ILE A 37 0.30 9.66 1.20
CA ILE A 37 -0.59 9.08 0.21
C ILE A 37 -1.18 10.25 -0.57
N PHE A 38 -0.87 10.34 -1.85
CA PHE A 38 -1.35 11.38 -2.74
C PHE A 38 -2.56 10.89 -3.52
N LEU A 39 -3.69 11.60 -3.40
CA LEU A 39 -4.93 11.26 -4.07
C LEU A 39 -5.16 12.20 -5.26
N GLU A 40 -5.45 11.64 -6.44
CA GLU A 40 -5.67 12.44 -7.65
C GLU A 40 -7.12 12.44 -8.12
N THR A 41 -7.60 13.64 -8.45
CA THR A 41 -8.93 13.84 -9.04
C THR A 41 -9.07 13.12 -10.38
N ASN A 42 -8.01 13.02 -11.18
CA ASN A 42 -8.05 12.34 -12.47
C ASN A 42 -8.25 10.81 -12.32
N LEU A 43 -7.53 10.18 -11.38
CA LEU A 43 -7.73 8.76 -11.04
C LEU A 43 -9.12 8.54 -10.45
N PHE A 44 -9.60 9.50 -9.64
CA PHE A 44 -10.96 9.47 -9.14
C PHE A 44 -11.98 9.52 -10.29
N ASN A 45 -11.86 10.45 -11.22
CA ASN A 45 -12.79 10.58 -12.35
C ASN A 45 -12.72 9.39 -13.31
N ALA A 46 -11.59 8.69 -13.39
CA ALA A 46 -11.42 7.45 -14.15
C ALA A 46 -12.02 6.20 -13.45
N GLY A 47 -12.69 6.36 -12.30
CA GLY A 47 -13.31 5.26 -11.57
C GLY A 47 -12.35 4.43 -10.70
N ILE A 48 -11.06 4.78 -10.63
CA ILE A 48 -10.09 4.07 -9.79
C ILE A 48 -10.32 4.44 -8.33
N ARG A 49 -10.59 3.45 -7.47
CA ARG A 49 -10.81 3.62 -6.03
C ARG A 49 -10.00 2.58 -5.25
N PRO A 50 -9.16 3.00 -4.28
CA PRO A 50 -8.84 4.39 -3.92
C PRO A 50 -7.99 5.08 -5.01
N ALA A 51 -8.15 6.40 -5.15
CA ALA A 51 -7.52 7.20 -6.22
C ALA A 51 -6.04 7.56 -5.91
N VAL A 52 -5.26 6.59 -5.44
CA VAL A 52 -3.87 6.80 -4.99
C VAL A 52 -2.93 6.86 -6.18
N ASN A 53 -2.11 7.91 -6.29
CA ASN A 53 -1.01 7.96 -7.25
C ASN A 53 0.24 7.28 -6.64
N PRO A 54 0.66 6.10 -7.13
CA PRO A 54 1.82 5.37 -6.58
C PRO A 54 3.17 6.01 -6.91
N GLY A 55 3.25 6.90 -7.91
CA GLY A 55 4.49 7.57 -8.29
C GLY A 55 4.88 8.73 -7.36
N ILE A 56 3.90 9.36 -6.71
CA ILE A 56 4.11 10.49 -5.79
C ILE A 56 3.92 10.06 -4.33
N SER A 57 3.11 9.03 -4.09
CA SER A 57 2.92 8.45 -2.75
C SER A 57 4.15 7.67 -2.32
N VAL A 58 4.61 7.88 -1.10
CA VAL A 58 5.81 7.21 -0.56
C VAL A 58 5.59 6.80 0.90
N SER A 59 6.31 5.77 1.32
CA SER A 59 6.48 5.40 2.73
C SER A 59 7.96 5.29 3.03
N ARG A 60 8.47 6.12 3.94
CA ARG A 60 9.86 6.09 4.41
C ARG A 60 10.11 4.91 5.36
N VAL A 61 9.06 4.38 6.00
CA VAL A 61 9.15 3.17 6.85
C VAL A 61 9.25 1.90 6.01
N GLY A 62 8.69 1.91 4.80
CA GLY A 62 8.79 0.80 3.85
C GLY A 62 8.20 -0.52 4.39
N GLY A 63 8.86 -1.63 4.09
CA GLY A 63 8.44 -2.97 4.51
C GLY A 63 8.48 -3.20 6.03
N ALA A 64 9.20 -2.37 6.79
CA ALA A 64 9.32 -2.53 8.24
C ALA A 64 7.99 -2.28 9.00
N ALA A 65 7.04 -1.60 8.37
CA ALA A 65 5.68 -1.41 8.90
C ALA A 65 4.68 -2.49 8.43
N THR A 66 5.12 -3.44 7.60
CA THR A 66 4.25 -4.46 6.99
C THR A 66 4.53 -5.82 7.62
N ASP A 67 3.49 -6.65 7.78
CA ASP A 67 3.68 -8.05 8.15
C ASP A 67 4.48 -8.82 7.09
N GLN A 68 5.38 -9.70 7.53
CA GLN A 68 6.34 -10.39 6.67
C GLN A 68 5.69 -11.15 5.52
N ASP A 69 4.52 -11.76 5.75
CA ASP A 69 3.83 -12.52 4.71
C ASP A 69 3.27 -11.60 3.63
N HIS A 70 2.77 -10.42 4.03
CA HIS A 70 2.34 -9.41 3.08
C HIS A 70 3.53 -8.79 2.34
N GLU A 71 4.65 -8.52 3.01
CA GLU A 71 5.88 -8.04 2.36
C GLU A 71 6.40 -9.04 1.31
N LYS A 72 6.49 -10.32 1.67
CA LYS A 72 6.89 -11.39 0.73
C LYS A 72 5.95 -11.44 -0.45
N THR A 73 4.64 -11.43 -0.18
CA THR A 73 3.59 -11.47 -1.20
C THR A 73 3.74 -10.30 -2.18
N VAL A 74 3.83 -9.06 -1.68
CA VAL A 74 4.02 -7.85 -2.50
C VAL A 74 5.33 -7.88 -3.29
N ARG A 75 6.43 -8.35 -2.68
CA ARG A 75 7.74 -8.48 -3.34
C ARG A 75 7.70 -9.43 -4.54
N TRP A 76 6.81 -10.43 -4.54
CA TRP A 76 6.62 -11.36 -5.66
C TRP A 76 5.69 -10.84 -6.76
N TYR A 77 4.93 -9.76 -6.53
CA TYR A 77 4.11 -9.13 -7.58
C TYR A 77 4.96 -8.15 -8.38
N PRO A 78 5.34 -8.48 -9.63
CA PRO A 78 6.08 -7.53 -10.45
C PRO A 78 5.21 -6.31 -10.78
N TYR A 79 5.75 -5.10 -10.59
CA TYR A 79 5.16 -3.89 -11.14
C TYR A 79 5.17 -4.00 -12.67
N ARG A 80 4.00 -4.16 -13.27
CA ARG A 80 3.86 -4.70 -14.62
C ARG A 80 4.10 -3.65 -15.70
N SER A 81 5.36 -3.43 -16.09
CA SER A 81 5.70 -2.78 -17.36
C SER A 81 5.75 -3.81 -18.49
N GLY A 82 4.58 -4.16 -19.05
CA GLY A 82 4.45 -4.53 -20.47
C GLY A 82 5.10 -5.80 -21.05
N HIS A 83 5.48 -6.85 -20.30
CA HIS A 83 6.06 -8.09 -20.87
C HIS A 83 5.28 -9.38 -20.52
N SER A 84 5.38 -10.39 -21.40
CA SER A 84 4.40 -11.48 -21.64
C SER A 84 4.08 -12.41 -20.46
N ILE A 85 2.83 -12.87 -20.45
CA ILE A 85 2.15 -13.69 -19.42
C ILE A 85 2.80 -15.07 -19.23
N VAL A 86 3.58 -15.53 -20.21
CA VAL A 86 4.07 -16.91 -20.31
C VAL A 86 5.17 -17.23 -19.30
N ASN A 87 5.96 -16.24 -18.87
CA ASN A 87 7.03 -16.45 -17.89
C ASN A 87 6.54 -16.46 -16.43
N TRP A 88 5.33 -15.96 -16.17
CA TRP A 88 4.77 -15.85 -14.81
C TRP A 88 4.28 -17.19 -14.27
N GLN A 89 3.64 -18.01 -15.11
CA GLN A 89 3.09 -19.31 -14.73
C GLN A 89 4.15 -20.30 -14.22
N ARG A 90 5.38 -20.25 -14.76
CA ARG A 90 6.49 -21.12 -14.35
C ARG A 90 7.14 -20.72 -13.02
N SER A 91 6.97 -19.48 -12.56
CA SER A 91 7.51 -19.01 -11.28
C SER A 91 6.64 -19.45 -10.10
N LEU A 92 5.32 -19.53 -10.30
CA LEU A 92 4.35 -20.00 -9.30
C LEU A 92 4.49 -21.49 -8.96
N SER A 93 5.05 -22.31 -9.86
CA SER A 93 5.23 -23.75 -9.62
C SER A 93 6.44 -24.09 -8.76
N LEU A 94 7.34 -23.14 -8.46
CA LEU A 94 8.59 -23.40 -7.75
C LEU A 94 8.51 -23.21 -6.23
N HIS A 95 7.40 -22.67 -5.68
CA HIS A 95 7.25 -22.40 -4.24
C HIS A 95 5.83 -22.74 -3.75
N PRO A 96 5.56 -23.99 -3.33
CA PRO A 96 4.23 -24.42 -2.89
C PRO A 96 3.83 -23.94 -1.49
N THR A 97 4.72 -23.32 -0.72
CA THR A 97 4.43 -22.98 0.70
C THR A 97 3.48 -21.78 0.88
N LEU A 98 3.08 -21.11 -0.20
CA LEU A 98 2.09 -20.02 -0.19
C LEU A 98 0.90 -20.28 -1.13
N THR A 99 0.58 -21.55 -1.43
CA THR A 99 -0.68 -21.87 -2.10
C THR A 99 -1.84 -21.86 -1.10
N MET A 100 -2.60 -20.76 -1.13
CA MET A 100 -4.04 -20.70 -0.83
C MET A 100 -4.54 -21.44 0.41
N GLN A 101 -4.48 -20.81 1.59
CA GLN A 101 -5.34 -21.17 2.74
C GLN A 101 -6.52 -20.23 2.96
N HIS A 102 -6.98 -19.52 1.92
CA HIS A 102 -8.35 -19.00 1.87
C HIS A 102 -8.82 -18.93 0.41
N VAL A 103 -9.21 -20.08 -0.14
CA VAL A 103 -10.60 -20.46 -0.43
C VAL A 103 -11.62 -19.89 0.57
N SER A 104 -12.63 -19.23 0.02
CA SER A 104 -13.84 -18.69 0.62
C SER A 104 -14.33 -19.48 1.86
N SER A 105 -14.38 -18.84 3.03
CA SER A 105 -15.17 -19.35 4.16
C SER A 105 -16.42 -18.48 4.36
N LEU A 106 -17.55 -19.00 3.89
CA LEU A 106 -18.89 -18.59 4.32
C LEU A 106 -19.13 -19.21 5.71
N THR A 107 -19.18 -18.41 6.76
CA THR A 107 -19.61 -18.90 8.09
C THR A 107 -21.00 -18.37 8.40
N THR A 108 -22.00 -19.26 8.30
CA THR A 108 -23.33 -19.04 8.87
C THR A 108 -23.23 -19.01 10.39
N VAL A 109 -23.62 -17.90 11.00
CA VAL A 109 -23.89 -17.83 12.44
C VAL A 109 -25.21 -18.58 12.71
N ARG A 110 -25.18 -19.63 13.52
CA ARG A 110 -26.37 -20.10 14.25
C ARG A 110 -26.21 -19.75 15.73
N LYS A 111 -27.35 -19.39 16.33
CA LYS A 111 -27.53 -18.88 17.70
C LYS A 111 -26.70 -19.58 18.76
#